data_AF-A0A255EKT8-F1
#
_entry.id   AF-A0A255EKT8-F1
#
_cell.length_a   1.000
_cell.length_b   1.000
_cell.length_c   1.000
_cell.angle_alpha   90.00
_cell.angle_beta   90.00
_cell.angle_gamma   90.00
#
_symmetry.space_group_name_H-M   'P 1'
#
loop_
_entity.id
_entity.type
_entity.pdbx_description
1 polymer ?
#
loop_
_entity_poly.entity_id
_entity_poly.type
_entity_poly.pdbx_seq_one_letter_code
_entity_poly.pdbx_strand_id
1 'polypeptide(L)'
;MHGLDITFHLLAVARRDDGPAPIVHLEHELMGLVLGVMEVGHEDVGDVGHQVDRVVPDDADPRRRVEDWVGGTLGDGCAAGGTLDRGTHGCDCATRLPDMSGTSTALLTDHYELTMVQAARASGTADRRSVFELFARRLPTGRRYGVVAGVGRALEAIENFRFGQPELDFLQANSVVDDDTLQWLSQYRFSGSIWGYGEGETYFPGSPLLVVEGTFAEAVILETVLLSIYNYDSAVASAASRMTLMAQGRPCIEMGSRRTSEESAVAAARAAWVAGFASTSNLAAGQRWGIPTAGTAAHSFTLLHDNEEQAFAAQIATLGPDTTLLVDTYDVEAAVRLGVELTHGKLGAVRLDSGDLAVQASEVRELLDSLGATDTRIIVTSDLDEWQIALLGQAPVNGYGVGTQLVTGSGAPTCSMVYKLVARAQGDEPDAPLEPVAKKSTSKTTVGGRKFALRRLDDRGVAEAEVIGIGSQPDGDWNDRELLLPLVQDGAIVGREDLSAARDRHQASRAELPRAIAKMSRGEPVIPTVYLDPDADHA
;
A
#
# COMPACT_ATOMS: atom_id res chain seq x y z
N MET A 1 64.90 -21.11 -9.53
CA MET A 1 64.20 -20.45 -8.40
C MET A 1 62.92 -19.88 -8.97
N HIS A 2 61.79 -20.22 -8.36
CA HIS A 2 60.48 -20.40 -8.99
C HIS A 2 59.91 -19.19 -9.75
N GLY A 3 59.50 -19.43 -11.00
CA GLY A 3 58.57 -18.59 -11.73
C GLY A 3 57.13 -19.02 -11.46
N LEU A 4 56.23 -18.04 -11.41
CA LEU A 4 54.79 -18.23 -11.56
C LEU A 4 54.30 -17.18 -12.54
N ASP A 5 53.91 -17.65 -13.72
CA ASP A 5 53.17 -16.93 -14.74
C ASP A 5 51.76 -16.59 -14.23
N ILE A 6 51.31 -15.35 -14.48
CA ILE A 6 49.89 -14.99 -14.37
C ILE A 6 49.34 -14.90 -15.79
N THR A 7 48.47 -15.84 -16.14
CA THR A 7 47.72 -15.86 -17.39
C THR A 7 46.54 -14.88 -17.29
N PHE A 8 46.52 -13.83 -18.11
CA PHE A 8 45.33 -13.01 -18.31
C PHE A 8 44.32 -13.73 -19.21
N HIS A 9 43.14 -14.03 -18.70
CA HIS A 9 42.01 -14.49 -19.52
C HIS A 9 41.27 -13.27 -20.13
N LEU A 10 40.95 -13.38 -21.41
CA LEU A 10 40.20 -12.39 -22.19
C LEU A 10 38.77 -12.24 -21.63
N LEU A 11 38.35 -11.00 -21.35
CA LEU A 11 36.98 -10.66 -21.03
C LEU A 11 36.11 -10.74 -22.30
N ALA A 12 34.98 -11.45 -22.21
CA ALA A 12 33.95 -11.45 -23.23
C ALA A 12 33.23 -10.09 -23.21
N VAL A 13 33.22 -9.40 -24.36
CA VAL A 13 32.45 -8.18 -24.60
C VAL A 13 31.10 -8.56 -25.21
N ALA A 14 30.02 -7.94 -24.75
CA ALA A 14 28.68 -8.14 -25.33
C ALA A 14 28.67 -7.70 -26.80
N ARG A 15 28.31 -8.62 -27.70
CA ARG A 15 27.96 -8.31 -29.08
C ARG A 15 26.48 -7.95 -29.12
N ARG A 16 26.16 -6.85 -29.79
CA ARG A 16 24.79 -6.43 -30.12
C ARG A 16 24.12 -7.53 -30.94
N ASP A 17 22.95 -7.99 -30.49
CA ASP A 17 22.10 -8.92 -31.22
C ASP A 17 20.95 -8.12 -31.84
N ASP A 18 20.96 -7.96 -33.17
CA ASP A 18 19.93 -7.27 -33.95
C ASP A 18 18.99 -8.31 -34.61
N GLY A 19 18.69 -9.41 -33.91
CA GLY A 19 17.79 -10.47 -34.36
C GLY A 19 16.32 -10.23 -33.98
N PRO A 20 15.35 -10.45 -34.89
CA PRO A 20 13.92 -10.32 -34.58
C PRO A 20 13.45 -11.47 -33.67
N ALA A 21 12.70 -11.14 -32.62
CA ALA A 21 12.18 -12.09 -31.64
C ALA A 21 11.10 -13.01 -32.25
N PRO A 22 11.24 -14.35 -32.19
CA PRO A 22 10.14 -15.25 -32.51
C PRO A 22 9.26 -15.50 -31.27
N ILE A 23 7.97 -15.33 -31.50
CA ILE A 23 6.83 -15.70 -30.65
C ILE A 23 6.96 -17.16 -30.20
N VAL A 24 6.86 -17.42 -28.90
CA VAL A 24 6.83 -18.78 -28.34
C VAL A 24 5.38 -19.16 -28.04
N HIS A 25 4.84 -20.10 -28.83
CA HIS A 25 3.63 -20.84 -28.51
C HIS A 25 3.95 -21.95 -27.50
N LEU A 26 3.14 -22.04 -26.44
CA LEU A 26 3.17 -23.11 -25.44
C LEU A 26 2.29 -24.28 -25.89
N GLU A 27 2.89 -25.45 -26.14
CA GLU A 27 2.21 -26.75 -26.10
C GLU A 27 2.89 -27.65 -25.05
N HIS A 28 2.06 -28.33 -24.27
CA HIS A 28 2.42 -29.28 -23.22
C HIS A 28 3.14 -30.52 -23.76
N GLU A 29 4.08 -31.06 -22.99
CA GLU A 29 4.30 -32.51 -22.94
C GLU A 29 4.50 -33.02 -21.51
N LEU A 30 3.80 -34.12 -21.22
CA LEU A 30 3.78 -34.93 -20.01
C LEU A 30 4.89 -35.99 -20.07
N MET A 31 5.33 -36.44 -18.88
CA MET A 31 6.11 -37.65 -18.55
C MET A 31 7.60 -37.44 -18.23
N GLY A 32 7.97 -37.69 -16.97
CA GLY A 32 9.36 -37.94 -16.56
C GLY A 32 9.63 -37.71 -15.08
N LEU A 33 9.12 -38.57 -14.20
CA LEU A 33 9.55 -38.60 -12.79
C LEU A 33 10.96 -39.20 -12.68
N VAL A 34 11.91 -38.43 -12.13
CA VAL A 34 13.15 -38.96 -11.51
C VAL A 34 13.41 -38.20 -10.20
N LEU A 35 13.81 -38.96 -9.16
CA LEU A 35 14.15 -38.49 -7.82
C LEU A 35 15.32 -37.49 -7.83
N GLY A 36 15.09 -36.28 -7.31
CA GLY A 36 16.12 -35.28 -7.01
C GLY A 36 16.19 -35.00 -5.51
N VAL A 37 17.39 -35.11 -4.96
CA VAL A 37 17.73 -34.79 -3.56
C VAL A 37 17.57 -33.29 -3.33
N MET A 38 16.99 -32.90 -2.19
CA MET A 38 16.93 -31.51 -1.72
C MET A 38 18.34 -31.01 -1.41
N GLU A 39 18.90 -30.15 -2.26
CA GLU A 39 19.98 -29.26 -1.84
C GLU A 39 19.40 -28.02 -1.18
N VAL A 40 19.73 -27.87 0.10
CA VAL A 40 19.56 -26.65 0.86
C VAL A 40 20.63 -25.67 0.36
N GLY A 41 20.23 -24.74 -0.52
CA GLY A 41 21.05 -23.58 -0.87
C GLY A 41 20.94 -22.52 0.21
N HIS A 42 21.96 -22.40 1.05
CA HIS A 42 22.28 -21.15 1.73
C HIS A 42 22.67 -20.13 0.66
N GLU A 43 21.85 -19.12 0.42
CA GLU A 43 22.30 -17.94 -0.32
C GLU A 43 23.12 -17.06 0.62
N ASP A 44 24.35 -16.78 0.18
CA ASP A 44 25.35 -15.96 0.87
C ASP A 44 24.93 -14.48 0.78
N VAL A 45 25.15 -13.72 1.86
CA VAL A 45 24.70 -12.32 2.02
C VAL A 45 25.68 -11.34 1.33
N GLY A 46 26.37 -11.81 0.28
CA GLY A 46 27.39 -11.06 -0.46
C GLY A 46 26.95 -10.52 -1.82
N ASP A 47 25.83 -11.00 -2.39
CA ASP A 47 25.49 -10.76 -3.80
C ASP A 47 24.52 -9.59 -4.07
N VAL A 48 24.34 -8.69 -3.10
CA VAL A 48 23.70 -7.37 -3.34
C VAL A 48 24.72 -6.26 -3.10
N GLY A 49 25.70 -6.18 -3.99
CA GLY A 49 26.65 -5.08 -4.07
C GLY A 49 26.00 -3.85 -4.69
N HIS A 50 25.74 -2.83 -3.87
CA HIS A 50 25.38 -1.48 -4.29
C HIS A 50 26.54 -0.83 -5.07
N GLN A 51 26.32 -0.48 -6.33
CA GLN A 51 27.13 0.52 -7.04
C GLN A 51 26.19 1.42 -7.85
N VAL A 52 25.94 2.63 -7.33
CA VAL A 52 25.54 3.78 -8.14
C VAL A 52 26.79 4.63 -8.29
N ASP A 53 27.54 4.41 -9.36
CA ASP A 53 28.65 5.28 -9.73
C ASP A 53 28.15 6.48 -10.55
N ARG A 54 28.48 7.67 -10.04
CA ARG A 54 28.67 8.96 -10.73
C ARG A 54 27.76 9.28 -11.94
N VAL A 55 26.92 10.30 -11.77
CA VAL A 55 26.49 11.16 -12.88
C VAL A 55 27.70 11.98 -13.33
N VAL A 56 28.18 11.72 -14.55
CA VAL A 56 29.18 12.55 -15.24
C VAL A 56 28.42 13.58 -16.10
N PRO A 57 28.67 14.89 -15.97
CA PRO A 57 28.15 15.88 -16.91
C PRO A 57 28.79 15.66 -18.28
N ASP A 58 27.97 15.48 -19.32
CA ASP A 58 28.44 15.39 -20.71
C ASP A 58 28.67 16.81 -21.25
N ASP A 59 29.94 17.20 -21.35
CA ASP A 59 30.39 18.40 -22.07
C ASP A 59 30.57 18.06 -23.57
N ALA A 60 29.47 18.05 -24.32
CA ALA A 60 29.52 17.93 -25.78
C ALA A 60 28.54 18.89 -26.48
N ASP A 61 29.12 20.00 -26.97
CA ASP A 61 28.61 20.95 -27.96
C ASP A 61 27.88 20.29 -29.15
N PRO A 62 26.58 20.54 -29.38
CA PRO A 62 25.94 20.17 -30.63
C PRO A 62 26.18 21.24 -31.69
N ARG A 63 27.21 21.02 -32.50
CA ARG A 63 27.43 21.75 -33.75
C ARG A 63 26.21 21.68 -34.67
N ARG A 64 25.87 22.86 -35.21
CA ARG A 64 24.92 23.11 -36.31
C ARG A 64 25.00 22.07 -37.44
N ARG A 65 23.85 21.56 -37.86
CA ARG A 65 23.55 21.30 -39.28
C ARG A 65 22.30 22.08 -39.69
N VAL A 66 22.50 22.91 -40.70
CA VAL A 66 21.50 23.59 -41.51
C VAL A 66 21.13 22.63 -42.63
N GLU A 67 19.84 22.51 -42.92
CA GLU A 67 19.26 22.28 -44.25
C GLU A 67 17.75 22.54 -44.17
N ASP A 68 17.32 23.75 -44.55
CA ASP A 68 16.36 24.03 -45.65
C ASP A 68 15.16 23.06 -45.81
N TRP A 69 13.87 23.45 -45.82
CA TRP A 69 13.25 24.60 -46.49
C TRP A 69 11.76 24.82 -46.11
N VAL A 70 11.34 26.11 -46.10
CA VAL A 70 10.05 26.68 -46.59
C VAL A 70 8.72 26.27 -45.91
N GLY A 71 7.86 27.16 -45.44
CA GLY A 71 7.77 28.62 -45.54
C GLY A 71 6.41 29.09 -45.00
N GLY A 72 6.27 30.39 -44.70
CA GLY A 72 4.97 30.96 -44.34
C GLY A 72 5.01 32.20 -43.45
N THR A 73 5.60 33.28 -43.97
CA THR A 73 5.21 34.70 -43.78
C THR A 73 4.70 35.20 -42.41
N LEU A 74 5.53 36.06 -41.82
CA LEU A 74 5.16 37.16 -40.92
C LEU A 74 4.27 38.19 -41.64
N GLY A 75 3.43 38.89 -40.86
CA GLY A 75 2.74 40.10 -41.29
C GLY A 75 2.10 40.85 -40.11
N ASP A 76 2.85 41.81 -39.57
CA ASP A 76 2.49 43.15 -39.08
C ASP A 76 1.27 43.40 -38.15
N GLY A 77 1.49 44.24 -37.12
CA GLY A 77 0.41 45.06 -36.54
C GLY A 77 0.70 45.70 -35.18
N CYS A 78 1.09 46.97 -35.20
CA CYS A 78 1.45 47.81 -34.06
C CYS A 78 0.30 48.22 -33.10
N ALA A 79 0.71 48.46 -31.85
CA ALA A 79 0.43 49.63 -30.99
C ALA A 79 -0.91 49.86 -30.23
N ALA A 80 -0.71 50.05 -28.91
CA ALA A 80 -1.21 51.13 -28.03
C ALA A 80 -2.65 51.11 -27.44
N GLY A 81 -2.69 50.96 -26.10
CA GLY A 81 -3.25 51.94 -25.15
C GLY A 81 -4.77 52.00 -24.92
N GLY A 82 -5.21 51.86 -23.66
CA GLY A 82 -6.51 52.38 -23.21
C GLY A 82 -7.21 51.63 -22.08
N THR A 83 -7.05 52.15 -20.86
CA THR A 83 -7.98 52.23 -19.71
C THR A 83 -9.29 51.41 -19.65
N LEU A 84 -9.41 50.66 -18.54
CA LEU A 84 -10.57 50.41 -17.65
C LEU A 84 -11.98 50.79 -18.15
N ASP A 85 -12.85 49.78 -18.24
CA ASP A 85 -14.25 49.92 -17.83
C ASP A 85 -14.80 48.60 -17.24
N ARG A 86 -15.64 48.73 -16.22
CA ARG A 86 -16.30 47.67 -15.46
C ARG A 86 -17.50 47.15 -16.27
N GLY A 87 -17.49 45.86 -16.61
CA GLY A 87 -18.65 45.16 -17.15
C GLY A 87 -18.81 43.80 -16.47
N THR A 88 -19.79 43.70 -15.59
CA THR A 88 -20.25 42.44 -14.98
C THR A 88 -20.83 41.52 -16.04
N HIS A 89 -20.08 40.49 -16.43
CA HIS A 89 -20.62 39.28 -17.03
C HIS A 89 -20.19 38.09 -16.19
N GLY A 90 -21.15 37.54 -15.45
CA GLY A 90 -21.03 36.25 -14.79
C GLY A 90 -20.83 35.19 -15.86
N CYS A 91 -19.59 34.75 -16.00
CA CYS A 91 -19.26 33.49 -16.67
C CYS A 91 -19.19 32.46 -15.54
N ASP A 92 -20.28 31.71 -15.38
CA ASP A 92 -20.35 30.55 -14.49
C ASP A 92 -19.52 29.43 -15.12
N CYS A 93 -18.20 29.57 -15.05
CA CYS A 93 -17.25 28.51 -15.35
C CYS A 93 -16.95 27.76 -14.05
N ALA A 94 -17.99 27.12 -13.50
CA ALA A 94 -17.80 25.96 -12.67
C ALA A 94 -16.99 24.95 -13.49
N THR A 95 -15.69 24.92 -13.21
CA THR A 95 -14.76 23.92 -13.70
C THR A 95 -15.27 22.61 -13.12
N ARG A 96 -16.10 21.88 -13.89
CA ARG A 96 -16.28 20.46 -13.67
C ARG A 96 -14.90 19.85 -13.79
N LEU A 97 -14.31 19.55 -12.66
CA LEU A 97 -13.28 18.53 -12.56
C LEU A 97 -13.81 17.30 -13.33
N PRO A 98 -12.98 16.62 -14.14
CA PRO A 98 -13.41 15.37 -14.73
C PRO A 98 -13.88 14.46 -13.59
N ASP A 99 -15.11 14.01 -13.73
CA ASP A 99 -15.71 13.02 -12.85
C ASP A 99 -14.87 11.75 -12.96
N MET A 100 -14.05 11.47 -11.94
CA MET A 100 -13.28 10.23 -11.85
C MET A 100 -14.18 9.06 -11.41
N SER A 101 -15.50 9.24 -11.26
CA SER A 101 -16.45 8.13 -11.36
C SER A 101 -16.58 7.74 -12.84
N GLY A 102 -15.74 6.80 -13.30
CA GLY A 102 -15.74 6.49 -14.73
C GLY A 102 -14.78 5.44 -15.27
N THR A 103 -13.95 4.80 -14.45
CA THR A 103 -13.09 3.69 -14.92
C THR A 103 -13.53 2.37 -14.30
N SER A 104 -13.87 1.41 -15.15
CA SER A 104 -14.25 0.07 -14.72
C SER A 104 -13.09 -0.64 -14.00
N THR A 105 -13.41 -1.37 -12.94
CA THR A 105 -12.49 -2.29 -12.27
C THR A 105 -12.67 -3.74 -12.73
N ALA A 106 -13.58 -4.00 -13.69
CA ALA A 106 -14.00 -5.35 -14.06
C ALA A 106 -12.89 -6.20 -14.71
N LEU A 107 -11.93 -5.56 -15.38
CA LEU A 107 -10.75 -6.22 -15.95
C LEU A 107 -9.56 -6.28 -14.98
N LEU A 108 -9.69 -5.79 -13.74
CA LEU A 108 -8.73 -6.02 -12.66
C LEU A 108 -8.94 -7.41 -12.03
N THR A 109 -9.04 -8.42 -12.90
CA THR A 109 -9.37 -9.80 -12.57
C THR A 109 -8.48 -10.75 -13.34
N ASP A 110 -8.25 -11.94 -12.80
CA ASP A 110 -7.52 -12.97 -13.53
C ASP A 110 -8.41 -13.61 -14.60
N HIS A 111 -7.83 -13.96 -15.75
CA HIS A 111 -8.56 -14.58 -16.87
C HIS A 111 -9.40 -15.79 -16.43
N TYR A 112 -8.87 -16.62 -15.52
CA TYR A 112 -9.53 -17.85 -15.09
C TYR A 112 -10.83 -17.59 -14.31
N GLU A 113 -11.02 -16.40 -13.74
CA GLU A 113 -12.26 -16.06 -13.06
C GLU A 113 -13.45 -16.07 -14.03
N LEU A 114 -13.27 -15.47 -15.22
CA LEU A 114 -14.32 -15.41 -16.23
C LEU A 114 -14.58 -16.76 -16.90
N THR A 115 -13.54 -17.58 -17.11
CA THR A 115 -13.72 -18.92 -17.69
C THR A 115 -14.36 -19.89 -16.69
N MET A 116 -14.12 -19.73 -15.39
CA MET A 116 -14.87 -20.43 -14.34
C MET A 116 -16.34 -20.04 -14.34
N VAL A 117 -16.67 -18.76 -14.51
CA VAL A 117 -18.06 -18.32 -14.64
C VAL A 117 -18.73 -18.98 -15.84
N GLN A 118 -18.11 -18.94 -17.03
CA GLN A 118 -18.66 -19.60 -18.22
C GLN A 118 -18.91 -21.10 -17.98
N ALA A 119 -17.93 -21.81 -17.40
CA ALA A 119 -18.07 -23.23 -17.10
C ALA A 119 -19.18 -23.50 -16.07
N ALA A 120 -19.31 -22.66 -15.05
CA ALA A 120 -20.36 -22.77 -14.05
C ALA A 120 -21.75 -22.47 -14.64
N ARG A 121 -21.85 -21.54 -15.59
CA ARG A 121 -23.09 -21.26 -16.33
C ARG A 121 -23.49 -22.46 -17.19
N ALA A 122 -22.56 -23.00 -17.97
CA ALA A 122 -22.79 -24.16 -18.82
C ALA A 122 -23.19 -25.43 -18.03
N SER A 123 -22.71 -25.56 -16.79
CA SER A 123 -23.06 -26.68 -15.90
C SER A 123 -24.27 -26.43 -15.01
N GLY A 124 -24.89 -25.24 -15.07
CA GLY A 124 -26.06 -24.88 -14.28
C GLY A 124 -25.78 -24.59 -12.80
N THR A 125 -24.52 -24.34 -12.42
CA THR A 125 -24.14 -24.06 -11.01
C THR A 125 -23.72 -22.61 -10.77
N ALA A 126 -23.77 -21.74 -11.78
CA ALA A 126 -23.41 -20.32 -11.67
C ALA A 126 -24.22 -19.59 -10.58
N ASP A 127 -25.52 -19.87 -10.49
CA ASP A 127 -26.44 -19.19 -9.57
C ASP A 127 -26.49 -19.84 -8.18
N ARG A 128 -25.66 -20.86 -7.93
CA ARG A 128 -25.63 -21.55 -6.63
C ARG A 128 -25.17 -20.58 -5.54
N ARG A 129 -26.01 -20.37 -4.53
CA ARG A 129 -25.68 -19.58 -3.33
C ARG A 129 -24.38 -20.10 -2.71
N SER A 130 -23.44 -19.18 -2.51
CA SER A 130 -22.06 -19.46 -2.16
C SER A 130 -21.56 -18.43 -1.16
N VAL A 131 -20.70 -18.88 -0.24
CA VAL A 131 -20.04 -18.06 0.77
C VAL A 131 -18.54 -18.16 0.55
N PHE A 132 -17.92 -17.02 0.27
CA PHE A 132 -16.47 -16.88 0.17
C PHE A 132 -15.93 -16.07 1.35
N GLU A 133 -14.73 -16.39 1.78
CA GLU A 133 -14.06 -15.68 2.86
C GLU A 133 -12.64 -15.25 2.48
N LEU A 134 -12.29 -14.02 2.81
CA LEU A 134 -10.94 -13.48 2.75
C LEU A 134 -10.30 -13.52 4.14
N PHE A 135 -9.16 -14.21 4.28
CA PHE A 135 -8.45 -14.31 5.55
C PHE A 135 -6.95 -14.51 5.38
N ALA A 136 -6.17 -14.15 6.40
CA ALA A 136 -4.73 -14.46 6.46
C ALA A 136 -4.50 -15.82 7.11
N ARG A 137 -3.66 -16.68 6.51
CA ARG A 137 -3.30 -17.98 7.13
C ARG A 137 -2.25 -17.86 8.25
N ARG A 138 -1.44 -16.81 8.18
CA ARG A 138 -0.34 -16.51 9.09
C ARG A 138 -0.04 -15.02 8.99
N LEU A 139 0.62 -14.47 10.00
CA LEU A 139 1.26 -13.16 9.88
C LEU A 139 2.65 -13.33 9.26
N PRO A 140 3.21 -12.27 8.64
CA PRO A 140 4.64 -12.23 8.33
C PRO A 140 5.49 -12.55 9.56
N THR A 141 6.62 -13.23 9.35
CA THR A 141 7.48 -13.73 10.43
C THR A 141 7.84 -12.63 11.42
N GLY A 142 7.60 -12.89 12.71
CA GLY A 142 7.92 -11.96 13.80
C GLY A 142 6.86 -10.90 14.07
N ARG A 143 5.78 -10.80 13.27
CA ARG A 143 4.66 -9.90 13.55
C ARG A 143 3.69 -10.51 14.53
N ARG A 144 3.18 -9.63 15.39
CA ARG A 144 2.29 -9.96 16.50
C ARG A 144 0.82 -9.74 16.21
N TYR A 145 0.51 -8.93 15.22
CA TYR A 145 -0.83 -8.61 14.74
C TYR A 145 -0.71 -8.06 13.31
N GLY A 146 -1.81 -8.08 12.56
CA GLY A 146 -1.97 -7.29 11.33
C GLY A 146 -2.98 -6.15 11.53
N VAL A 147 -3.07 -5.25 10.57
CA VAL A 147 -4.07 -4.17 10.53
C VAL A 147 -4.84 -4.27 9.22
N VAL A 148 -6.17 -4.30 9.30
CA VAL A 148 -7.05 -4.31 8.13
C VAL A 148 -7.02 -2.93 7.48
N ALA A 149 -6.68 -2.89 6.20
CA ALA A 149 -6.78 -1.68 5.39
C ALA A 149 -7.19 -2.02 3.96
N GLY A 150 -7.72 -1.01 3.27
CA GLY A 150 -8.22 -1.11 1.91
C GLY A 150 -9.74 -1.30 1.80
N VAL A 151 -10.48 -1.31 2.91
CA VAL A 151 -11.95 -1.52 2.91
C VAL A 151 -12.66 -0.47 2.04
N GLY A 152 -12.37 0.82 2.25
CA GLY A 152 -12.97 1.89 1.44
C GLY A 152 -12.64 1.77 -0.05
N ARG A 153 -11.41 1.37 -0.40
CA ARG A 153 -11.01 1.13 -1.79
C ARG A 153 -11.68 -0.10 -2.38
N ALA A 154 -11.85 -1.16 -1.60
CA ALA A 154 -12.56 -2.37 -2.04
C ALA A 154 -14.03 -2.07 -2.33
N LEU A 155 -14.70 -1.27 -1.50
CA LEU A 155 -16.07 -0.83 -1.73
C LEU A 155 -16.21 -0.01 -3.02
N GLU A 156 -15.31 0.96 -3.24
CA GLU A 156 -15.26 1.71 -4.50
C GLU A 156 -14.99 0.79 -5.71
N ALA A 157 -14.10 -0.20 -5.55
CA ALA A 157 -13.83 -1.16 -6.61
C ALA A 157 -15.05 -2.05 -6.92
N ILE A 158 -15.81 -2.49 -5.93
CA ILE A 158 -17.05 -3.27 -6.12
C ILE A 158 -18.13 -2.45 -6.83
N GLU A 159 -18.27 -1.17 -6.47
CA GLU A 159 -19.21 -0.24 -7.12
C GLU A 159 -18.91 -0.09 -8.61
N ASN A 160 -17.62 0.06 -8.93
CA ASN A 160 -17.11 0.26 -10.29
C ASN A 160 -16.84 -1.05 -11.04
N PHE A 161 -17.11 -2.21 -10.44
CA PHE A 161 -16.92 -3.51 -11.09
C PHE A 161 -18.04 -3.76 -12.10
N ARG A 162 -17.87 -3.21 -13.29
CA ARG A 162 -18.90 -3.09 -14.33
C ARG A 162 -18.30 -3.39 -15.70
N PHE A 163 -18.86 -4.34 -16.44
CA PHE A 163 -18.42 -4.59 -17.81
C PHE A 163 -19.14 -3.62 -18.76
N GLY A 164 -18.51 -2.50 -19.05
CA GLY A 164 -18.96 -1.55 -20.06
C GLY A 164 -18.61 -2.05 -21.46
N GLN A 165 -19.00 -1.27 -22.48
CA GLN A 165 -18.72 -1.63 -23.87
C GLN A 165 -17.22 -1.87 -24.14
N PRO A 166 -16.27 -1.04 -23.65
CA PRO A 166 -14.85 -1.27 -23.89
C PRO A 166 -14.35 -2.61 -23.31
N GLU A 167 -14.82 -2.98 -22.11
CA GLU A 167 -14.45 -4.25 -21.49
C GLU A 167 -15.04 -5.44 -22.26
N LEU A 168 -16.30 -5.36 -22.66
CA LEU A 168 -16.99 -6.40 -23.44
C LEU A 168 -16.38 -6.59 -24.83
N ASP A 169 -16.07 -5.49 -25.53
CA ASP A 169 -15.43 -5.52 -26.84
C ASP A 169 -14.06 -6.21 -26.77
N PHE A 170 -13.28 -5.92 -25.73
CA PHE A 170 -12.00 -6.60 -25.50
C PHE A 170 -12.19 -8.10 -25.28
N LEU A 171 -13.11 -8.50 -24.40
CA LEU A 171 -13.37 -9.91 -24.11
C LEU A 171 -13.86 -10.66 -25.35
N GLN A 172 -14.73 -10.05 -26.14
CA GLN A 172 -15.25 -10.61 -27.39
C GLN A 172 -14.16 -10.73 -28.47
N ALA A 173 -13.41 -9.66 -28.70
CA ALA A 173 -12.36 -9.62 -29.73
C ALA A 173 -11.24 -10.64 -29.48
N ASN A 174 -11.01 -10.99 -28.21
CA ASN A 174 -10.00 -11.97 -27.80
C ASN A 174 -10.60 -13.35 -27.49
N SER A 175 -11.90 -13.57 -27.75
CA SER A 175 -12.59 -14.84 -27.48
C SER A 175 -12.37 -15.38 -26.06
N VAL A 176 -12.34 -14.47 -25.07
CA VAL A 176 -12.06 -14.83 -23.67
C VAL A 176 -13.21 -15.67 -23.09
N VAL A 177 -14.45 -15.30 -23.44
CA VAL A 177 -15.67 -16.01 -23.07
C VAL A 177 -16.68 -16.03 -24.22
N ASP A 178 -17.69 -16.89 -24.13
CA ASP A 178 -18.76 -17.02 -25.11
C ASP A 178 -19.81 -15.90 -25.06
N ASP A 179 -20.66 -15.82 -26.08
CA ASP A 179 -21.69 -14.78 -26.22
C ASP A 179 -22.71 -14.79 -25.08
N ASP A 180 -23.06 -15.96 -24.52
CA ASP A 180 -23.97 -16.06 -23.37
C ASP A 180 -23.35 -15.44 -22.12
N THR A 181 -22.07 -15.72 -21.88
CA THR A 181 -21.32 -15.16 -20.76
C THR A 181 -21.11 -13.66 -20.96
N LEU A 182 -20.79 -13.18 -22.17
CA LEU A 182 -20.73 -11.74 -22.47
C LEU A 182 -22.06 -11.04 -22.19
N GLN A 183 -23.19 -11.66 -22.58
CA GLN A 183 -24.51 -11.12 -22.30
C GLN A 183 -24.77 -10.99 -20.79
N TRP A 184 -24.38 -12.00 -20.00
CA TRP A 184 -24.46 -11.92 -18.54
C TRP A 184 -23.54 -10.84 -17.96
N LEU A 185 -22.28 -10.75 -18.40
CA LEU A 185 -21.33 -9.75 -17.95
C LEU A 185 -21.83 -8.32 -18.22
N SER A 186 -22.48 -8.09 -19.36
CA SER A 186 -23.07 -6.78 -19.70
C SER A 186 -24.13 -6.29 -18.70
N GLN A 187 -24.79 -7.23 -18.02
CA GLN A 187 -25.83 -6.97 -17.02
C GLN A 187 -25.30 -7.07 -15.59
N TYR A 188 -24.05 -7.51 -15.41
CA TYR A 188 -23.48 -7.81 -14.11
C TYR A 188 -23.56 -6.60 -13.17
N ARG A 189 -24.14 -6.85 -11.99
CA ARG A 189 -24.09 -6.04 -10.80
C ARG A 189 -24.02 -7.01 -9.63
N PHE A 190 -23.10 -6.78 -8.69
CA PHE A 190 -23.09 -7.56 -7.47
C PHE A 190 -24.38 -7.31 -6.70
N SER A 191 -25.19 -8.34 -6.49
CA SER A 191 -26.47 -8.29 -5.76
C SER A 191 -26.42 -8.93 -4.38
N GLY A 192 -25.27 -9.53 -4.02
CA GLY A 192 -25.06 -10.21 -2.75
C GLY A 192 -24.81 -9.27 -1.57
N SER A 193 -24.41 -9.87 -0.45
CA SER A 193 -24.06 -9.17 0.79
C SER A 193 -22.62 -9.45 1.20
N ILE A 194 -21.97 -8.45 1.79
CA ILE A 194 -20.58 -8.53 2.25
C ILE A 194 -20.50 -8.02 3.67
N TRP A 195 -19.85 -8.80 4.54
CA TRP A 195 -19.45 -8.39 5.88
C TRP A 195 -17.94 -8.38 5.97
N GLY A 196 -17.37 -7.54 6.82
CA GLY A 196 -15.93 -7.55 7.03
C GLY A 196 -15.53 -6.75 8.25
N TYR A 197 -14.24 -6.85 8.57
CA TYR A 197 -13.64 -6.06 9.63
C TYR A 197 -13.63 -4.59 9.22
N GLY A 198 -13.93 -3.70 10.17
CA GLY A 198 -13.81 -2.26 9.95
C GLY A 198 -12.38 -1.86 9.62
N GLU A 199 -12.19 -0.83 8.80
CA GLU A 199 -10.85 -0.39 8.43
C GLU A 199 -10.09 0.14 9.65
N GLY A 200 -8.81 -0.21 9.78
CA GLY A 200 -7.99 0.07 10.95
C GLY A 200 -8.07 -1.00 12.05
N GLU A 201 -9.03 -1.93 12.00
CA GLU A 201 -9.13 -3.04 12.97
C GLU A 201 -7.88 -3.92 12.94
N THR A 202 -7.40 -4.35 14.10
CA THR A 202 -6.30 -5.32 14.19
C THR A 202 -6.82 -6.72 13.92
N TYR A 203 -6.03 -7.57 13.26
CA TYR A 203 -6.46 -8.93 12.93
C TYR A 203 -5.39 -9.98 13.21
N PHE A 204 -5.85 -11.23 13.34
CA PHE A 204 -5.02 -12.39 13.60
C PHE A 204 -5.27 -13.50 12.57
N PRO A 205 -4.32 -14.44 12.41
CA PRO A 205 -4.46 -15.53 11.44
C PRO A 205 -5.72 -16.37 11.65
N GLY A 206 -6.37 -16.74 10.54
CA GLY A 206 -7.59 -17.55 10.55
C GLY A 206 -8.88 -16.77 10.67
N SER A 207 -8.83 -15.47 10.97
CA SER A 207 -10.04 -14.67 11.15
C SER A 207 -10.67 -14.24 9.82
N PRO A 208 -12.00 -14.26 9.68
CA PRO A 208 -12.71 -13.95 8.44
C PRO A 208 -12.76 -12.42 8.23
N LEU A 209 -11.71 -11.86 7.63
CA LEU A 209 -11.59 -10.41 7.43
C LEU A 209 -12.64 -9.84 6.47
N LEU A 210 -13.07 -10.67 5.52
CA LEU A 210 -14.18 -10.39 4.62
C LEU A 210 -14.98 -11.67 4.42
N VAL A 211 -16.30 -11.56 4.38
CA VAL A 211 -17.23 -12.63 4.05
C VAL A 211 -18.15 -12.12 2.94
N VAL A 212 -18.13 -12.79 1.80
CA VAL A 212 -18.91 -12.45 0.60
C VAL A 212 -19.94 -13.54 0.36
N GLU A 213 -21.21 -13.17 0.42
CA GLU A 213 -22.35 -14.05 0.15
C GLU A 213 -23.08 -13.60 -1.10
N GLY A 214 -23.32 -14.53 -2.02
CA GLY A 214 -24.01 -14.27 -3.29
C GLY A 214 -24.13 -15.54 -4.11
N THR A 215 -24.34 -15.42 -5.41
CA THR A 215 -24.18 -16.56 -6.33
C THR A 215 -22.70 -16.89 -6.53
N PHE A 216 -22.39 -18.11 -6.98
CA PHE A 216 -21.01 -18.47 -7.34
C PHE A 216 -20.45 -17.51 -8.38
N ALA A 217 -21.21 -17.23 -9.45
CA ALA A 217 -20.76 -16.39 -10.55
C ALA A 217 -20.46 -14.94 -10.11
N GLU A 218 -21.28 -14.37 -9.22
CA GLU A 218 -21.03 -13.01 -8.73
C GLU A 218 -19.87 -12.93 -7.73
N ALA A 219 -19.78 -13.90 -6.81
CA ALA A 219 -18.82 -13.81 -5.72
C ALA A 219 -17.39 -14.21 -6.15
N VAL A 220 -17.24 -15.08 -7.16
CA VAL A 220 -15.94 -15.59 -7.59
C VAL A 220 -15.11 -14.51 -8.31
N ILE A 221 -15.73 -13.72 -9.18
CA ILE A 221 -15.02 -12.73 -10.02
C ILE A 221 -14.44 -11.55 -9.24
N LEU A 222 -14.83 -11.39 -7.97
CA LEU A 222 -14.30 -10.38 -7.06
C LEU A 222 -12.97 -10.81 -6.39
N GLU A 223 -12.57 -12.09 -6.47
CA GLU A 223 -11.41 -12.64 -5.76
C GLU A 223 -10.13 -11.82 -6.00
N THR A 224 -9.73 -11.63 -7.27
CA THR A 224 -8.47 -10.97 -7.62
C THR A 224 -8.42 -9.52 -7.12
N VAL A 225 -9.46 -8.71 -7.38
CA VAL A 225 -9.45 -7.28 -7.03
C VAL A 225 -9.48 -7.08 -5.52
N LEU A 226 -10.26 -7.90 -4.79
CA LEU A 226 -10.31 -7.85 -3.33
C LEU A 226 -8.98 -8.27 -2.72
N LEU A 227 -8.38 -9.37 -3.20
CA LEU A 227 -7.07 -9.81 -2.72
C LEU A 227 -5.98 -8.79 -3.00
N SER A 228 -5.97 -8.17 -4.17
CA SER A 228 -4.99 -7.14 -4.54
C SER A 228 -5.03 -5.97 -3.55
N ILE A 229 -6.21 -5.42 -3.31
CA ILE A 229 -6.43 -4.29 -2.40
C ILE A 229 -6.08 -4.67 -0.95
N TYR A 230 -6.71 -5.72 -0.41
CA TYR A 230 -6.55 -6.07 1.01
C TYR A 230 -5.12 -6.48 1.33
N ASN A 231 -4.44 -7.23 0.45
CA ASN A 231 -3.07 -7.67 0.73
C ASN A 231 -2.07 -6.52 0.82
N TYR A 232 -2.12 -5.59 -0.14
CA TYR A 232 -1.16 -4.48 -0.19
C TYR A 232 -1.45 -3.45 0.89
N ASP A 233 -2.71 -3.00 1.01
CA ASP A 233 -3.07 -1.93 1.94
C ASP A 233 -2.87 -2.38 3.38
N SER A 234 -3.28 -3.62 3.72
CA SER A 234 -3.06 -4.17 5.06
C SER A 234 -1.58 -4.40 5.36
N ALA A 235 -0.75 -4.70 4.35
CA ALA A 235 0.69 -4.86 4.55
C ALA A 235 1.35 -3.53 4.94
N VAL A 236 1.01 -2.45 4.22
CA VAL A 236 1.46 -1.08 4.52
C VAL A 236 0.93 -0.61 5.87
N ALA A 237 -0.38 -0.76 6.14
CA ALA A 237 -0.97 -0.35 7.41
C ALA A 237 -0.37 -1.11 8.61
N SER A 238 -0.07 -2.40 8.46
CA SER A 238 0.59 -3.20 9.50
C SER A 238 2.02 -2.73 9.78
N ALA A 239 2.78 -2.35 8.74
CA ALA A 239 4.11 -1.76 8.91
C ALA A 239 4.02 -0.38 9.58
N ALA A 240 3.15 0.49 9.07
CA ALA A 240 2.89 1.82 9.62
C ALA A 240 2.47 1.78 11.10
N SER A 241 1.59 0.85 11.48
CA SER A 241 1.13 0.69 12.86
C SER A 241 2.27 0.35 13.82
N ARG A 242 3.26 -0.42 13.37
CA ARG A 242 4.45 -0.75 14.16
C ARG A 242 5.41 0.43 14.23
N MET A 243 5.60 1.16 13.13
CA MET A 243 6.39 2.38 13.10
C MET A 243 5.82 3.46 14.04
N THR A 244 4.51 3.71 14.00
CA THR A 244 3.87 4.71 14.87
C THR A 244 3.85 4.28 16.33
N LEU A 245 3.82 2.97 16.62
CA LEU A 245 4.00 2.45 17.97
C LEU A 245 5.42 2.74 18.50
N MET A 246 6.45 2.54 17.67
CA MET A 246 7.85 2.78 18.05
C MET A 246 8.21 4.27 18.10
N ALA A 247 7.50 5.11 17.35
CA ALA A 247 7.70 6.57 17.34
C ALA A 247 7.21 7.26 18.62
N GLN A 248 6.46 6.58 19.50
CA GLN A 248 6.03 7.06 20.82
C GLN A 248 5.39 8.46 20.79
N GLY A 249 4.54 8.72 19.79
CA GLY A 249 3.82 9.98 19.63
C GLY A 249 4.55 11.05 18.81
N ARG A 250 5.81 10.83 18.43
CA ARG A 250 6.50 11.68 17.44
C ARG A 250 5.86 11.48 16.05
N PRO A 251 5.62 12.55 15.28
CA PRO A 251 4.99 12.44 13.97
C PRO A 251 5.84 11.65 12.97
N CYS A 252 5.18 10.76 12.24
CA CYS A 252 5.73 10.09 11.06
C CYS A 252 5.12 10.67 9.79
N ILE A 253 5.93 10.88 8.75
CA ILE A 253 5.54 11.42 7.45
C ILE A 253 5.78 10.35 6.38
N GLU A 254 4.79 10.06 5.55
CA GLU A 254 4.93 9.08 4.46
C GLU A 254 5.62 9.75 3.25
N MET A 255 6.76 9.19 2.83
CA MET A 255 7.64 9.73 1.78
C MET A 255 8.09 8.66 0.75
N GLY A 256 7.35 7.56 0.63
CA GLY A 256 7.71 6.39 -0.16
C GLY A 256 7.18 6.36 -1.59
N SER A 257 6.45 7.39 -2.03
CA SER A 257 5.81 7.42 -3.36
C SER A 257 6.75 7.08 -4.54
N ARG A 258 8.04 7.42 -4.45
CA ARG A 258 9.05 7.14 -5.49
C ARG A 258 9.59 5.71 -5.50
N ARG A 259 9.07 4.82 -4.65
CA ARG A 259 9.58 3.46 -4.42
C ARG A 259 8.55 2.36 -4.70
N THR A 260 7.35 2.73 -5.16
CA THR A 260 6.26 1.82 -5.51
C THR A 260 5.55 2.36 -6.75
N SER A 261 4.61 1.60 -7.33
CA SER A 261 3.88 2.04 -8.52
C SER A 261 2.94 3.20 -8.21
N GLU A 262 2.53 3.91 -9.25
CA GLU A 262 1.86 5.21 -9.21
C GLU A 262 0.58 5.17 -8.35
N GLU A 263 -0.32 4.22 -8.60
CA GLU A 263 -1.54 4.04 -7.79
C GLU A 263 -1.25 3.41 -6.41
N SER A 264 -0.23 2.56 -6.33
CA SER A 264 0.20 1.93 -5.07
C SER A 264 0.80 2.96 -4.11
N ALA A 265 1.41 4.03 -4.61
CA ALA A 265 1.91 5.15 -3.81
C ALA A 265 0.76 5.91 -3.15
N VAL A 266 -0.31 6.17 -3.91
CA VAL A 266 -1.53 6.84 -3.43
C VAL A 266 -2.24 5.96 -2.38
N ALA A 267 -2.36 4.65 -2.65
CA ALA A 267 -2.88 3.68 -1.70
C ALA A 267 -2.06 3.57 -0.41
N ALA A 268 -0.72 3.54 -0.52
CA ALA A 268 0.15 3.44 0.65
C ALA A 268 0.05 4.68 1.55
N ALA A 269 -0.03 5.88 0.98
CA ALA A 269 -0.26 7.11 1.73
C ALA A 269 -1.56 7.05 2.55
N ARG A 270 -2.63 6.53 1.95
CA ARG A 270 -3.92 6.31 2.63
C ARG A 270 -3.81 5.30 3.76
N ALA A 271 -3.20 4.14 3.51
CA ALA A 271 -3.03 3.10 4.53
C ALA A 271 -2.14 3.57 5.69
N ALA A 272 -1.08 4.32 5.41
CA ALA A 272 -0.21 4.92 6.42
C ALA A 272 -0.97 5.94 7.30
N TRP A 273 -1.82 6.77 6.70
CA TRP A 273 -2.69 7.71 7.42
C TRP A 273 -3.65 6.98 8.38
N VAL A 274 -4.31 5.91 7.93
CA VAL A 274 -5.18 5.08 8.79
C VAL A 274 -4.39 4.54 9.99
N ALA A 275 -3.16 4.09 9.77
CA ALA A 275 -2.30 3.52 10.81
C ALA A 275 -1.54 4.55 11.68
N GLY A 276 -1.88 5.84 11.56
CA GLY A 276 -1.44 6.90 12.47
C GLY A 276 -0.31 7.81 11.98
N PHE A 277 0.11 7.73 10.71
CA PHE A 277 1.05 8.73 10.16
C PHE A 277 0.43 10.13 10.19
N ALA A 278 1.24 11.15 10.42
CA ALA A 278 0.78 12.53 10.61
C ALA A 278 0.53 13.28 9.30
N SER A 279 1.22 12.90 8.22
CA SER A 279 1.07 13.49 6.89
C SER A 279 1.70 12.62 5.81
N THR A 280 1.51 12.99 4.55
CA THR A 280 2.12 12.34 3.37
C THR A 280 2.78 13.39 2.46
N SER A 281 3.78 12.98 1.69
CA SER A 281 4.31 13.76 0.56
C SER A 281 3.48 13.60 -0.73
N ASN A 282 2.55 12.65 -0.75
CA ASN A 282 1.75 12.31 -1.92
C ASN A 282 0.57 13.29 -2.10
N LEU A 283 0.67 14.16 -3.10
CA LEU A 283 -0.34 15.17 -3.39
C LEU A 283 -1.68 14.57 -3.84
N ALA A 284 -1.67 13.46 -4.59
CA ALA A 284 -2.89 12.81 -5.07
C ALA A 284 -3.70 12.20 -3.91
N ALA A 285 -3.03 11.64 -2.89
CA ALA A 285 -3.68 11.19 -1.66
C ALA A 285 -4.30 12.36 -0.88
N GLY A 286 -3.61 13.49 -0.82
CA GLY A 286 -4.16 14.73 -0.24
C GLY A 286 -5.38 15.24 -0.99
N GLN A 287 -5.35 15.24 -2.32
CA GLN A 287 -6.47 15.65 -3.16
C GLN A 287 -7.67 14.71 -3.03
N ARG A 288 -7.45 13.38 -3.07
CA ARG A 288 -8.53 12.38 -3.11
C ARG A 288 -9.21 12.18 -1.76
N TRP A 289 -8.47 12.30 -0.66
CA TRP A 289 -8.99 11.97 0.67
C TRP A 289 -8.75 13.03 1.76
N GLY A 290 -8.24 14.20 1.40
CA GLY A 290 -8.00 15.29 2.36
C GLY A 290 -6.89 14.99 3.38
N ILE A 291 -6.00 14.04 3.10
CA ILE A 291 -4.88 13.71 3.97
C ILE A 291 -3.91 14.91 4.00
N PRO A 292 -3.48 15.39 5.19
CA PRO A 292 -2.49 16.46 5.28
C PRO A 292 -1.22 16.16 4.49
N THR A 293 -0.85 17.07 3.59
CA THR A 293 0.36 16.94 2.78
C THR A 293 1.51 17.78 3.33
N ALA A 294 2.73 17.24 3.32
CA ALA A 294 3.93 17.93 3.76
C ALA A 294 5.11 17.67 2.82
N GLY A 295 5.95 18.69 2.61
CA GLY A 295 7.18 18.61 1.82
C GLY A 295 7.97 19.91 1.92
N THR A 296 9.29 19.83 1.78
CA THR A 296 10.17 21.00 1.74
C THR A 296 11.05 20.97 0.49
N ALA A 297 12.34 20.72 0.64
CA ALA A 297 13.31 20.65 -0.43
C ALA A 297 13.98 19.26 -0.49
N ALA A 298 14.53 18.96 -1.65
CA ALA A 298 15.42 17.81 -1.87
C ALA A 298 16.84 18.34 -2.16
N HIS A 299 17.85 17.46 -2.11
CA HIS A 299 19.24 17.84 -2.41
C HIS A 299 19.40 18.52 -3.78
N SER A 300 18.58 18.15 -4.77
CA SER A 300 18.61 18.80 -6.09
C SER A 300 18.35 20.31 -6.03
N PHE A 301 17.57 20.79 -5.05
CA PHE A 301 17.34 22.22 -4.87
C PHE A 301 18.60 22.92 -4.35
N THR A 302 19.30 22.32 -3.37
CA THR A 302 20.58 22.86 -2.89
C THR A 302 21.62 22.85 -4.00
N LEU A 303 21.74 21.75 -4.74
CA LEU A 303 22.71 21.57 -5.83
C LEU A 303 22.42 22.44 -7.07
N LEU A 304 21.23 23.02 -7.18
CA LEU A 304 20.89 23.98 -8.25
C LEU A 304 21.58 25.34 -8.05
N HIS A 305 21.94 25.70 -6.82
CA HIS A 305 22.51 27.00 -6.47
C HIS A 305 24.05 26.94 -6.45
N ASP A 306 24.71 28.09 -6.62
CA ASP A 306 26.18 28.16 -6.61
C ASP A 306 26.77 27.80 -5.23
N ASN A 307 25.97 27.95 -4.17
CA ASN A 307 26.32 27.56 -2.81
C ASN A 307 25.07 27.35 -1.94
N GLU A 308 25.27 26.72 -0.78
CA GLU A 308 24.20 26.36 0.17
C GLU A 308 23.51 27.58 0.80
N GLU A 309 24.23 28.69 1.00
CA GLU A 309 23.66 29.94 1.53
C GLU A 309 22.58 30.50 0.61
N GLN A 310 22.85 30.55 -0.70
CA GLN A 310 21.86 30.99 -1.68
C GLN A 310 20.61 30.11 -1.65
N ALA A 311 20.78 28.79 -1.57
CA ALA A 311 19.66 27.86 -1.50
C ALA A 311 18.81 28.08 -0.23
N PHE A 312 19.45 28.16 0.94
CA PHE A 312 18.75 28.38 2.21
C PHE A 312 18.07 29.73 2.25
N ALA A 313 18.75 30.81 1.83
CA ALA A 313 18.17 32.14 1.76
C ALA A 313 16.94 32.18 0.83
N ALA A 314 17.00 31.53 -0.33
CA ALA A 314 15.88 31.44 -1.27
C ALA A 314 14.68 30.68 -0.68
N GLN A 315 14.93 29.54 -0.01
CA GLN A 315 13.89 28.74 0.63
C GLN A 315 13.24 29.51 1.79
N ILE A 316 14.03 30.11 2.68
CA ILE A 316 13.54 30.90 3.83
C ILE A 316 12.76 32.12 3.36
N ALA A 317 13.23 32.84 2.34
CA ALA A 317 12.53 34.00 1.80
C ALA A 317 11.14 33.64 1.23
N THR A 318 10.99 32.44 0.68
CA THR A 318 9.75 31.99 0.02
C THR A 318 8.79 31.29 0.99
N LEU A 319 9.31 30.41 1.84
CA LEU A 319 8.52 29.52 2.70
C LEU A 319 8.48 29.97 4.17
N GLY A 320 9.25 31.00 4.52
CA GLY A 320 9.41 31.49 5.88
C GLY A 320 10.43 30.69 6.71
N PRO A 321 10.79 31.22 7.89
CA PRO A 321 11.81 30.63 8.77
C PRO A 321 11.38 29.31 9.42
N ASP A 322 10.07 29.02 9.46
CA ASP A 322 9.52 27.77 10.01
C ASP A 322 9.73 26.55 9.10
N THR A 323 10.28 26.76 7.89
CA THR A 323 10.57 25.69 6.94
C THR A 323 11.60 24.69 7.49
N THR A 324 11.63 23.49 6.90
CA THR A 324 12.64 22.48 7.22
C THR A 324 13.77 22.52 6.20
N LEU A 325 14.97 22.88 6.66
CA LEU A 325 16.19 22.92 5.85
C LEU A 325 16.86 21.55 5.82
N LEU A 326 17.30 21.11 4.65
CA LEU A 326 18.07 19.88 4.46
C LEU A 326 19.55 20.19 4.64
N VAL A 327 20.17 19.68 5.71
CA VAL A 327 21.49 20.15 6.18
C VAL A 327 22.64 19.20 5.87
N ASP A 328 22.40 18.04 5.28
CA ASP A 328 23.40 17.00 5.02
C ASP A 328 23.84 16.93 3.55
N THR A 329 23.80 18.06 2.83
CA THR A 329 24.26 18.10 1.42
C THR A 329 25.78 18.12 1.32
N TYR A 330 26.47 18.88 2.18
CA TYR A 330 27.93 19.02 2.17
C TYR A 330 28.54 18.78 3.56
N ASP A 331 28.28 19.68 4.50
CA ASP A 331 28.78 19.62 5.87
C ASP A 331 27.67 20.03 6.84
N VAL A 332 27.29 19.11 7.73
CA VAL A 332 26.13 19.28 8.61
C VAL A 332 26.32 20.42 9.61
N GLU A 333 27.51 20.57 10.20
CA GLU A 333 27.77 21.63 11.18
C GLU A 333 27.70 23.01 10.51
N ALA A 334 28.36 23.17 9.36
CA ALA A 334 28.36 24.41 8.60
C ALA A 334 26.94 24.80 8.16
N ALA A 335 26.17 23.84 7.64
CA ALA A 335 24.80 24.05 7.20
C ALA A 335 23.87 24.46 8.36
N VAL A 336 24.00 23.83 9.54
CA VAL A 336 23.19 24.19 10.72
C VAL A 336 23.53 25.62 11.19
N ARG A 337 24.82 25.97 11.29
CA ARG A 337 25.25 27.33 11.66
C ARG A 337 24.68 28.37 10.70
N LEU A 338 24.77 28.09 9.41
CA LEU A 338 24.26 28.94 8.34
C LEU A 338 22.72 29.12 8.43
N GLY A 339 21.98 28.03 8.64
CA GLY A 339 20.53 28.10 8.82
C GLY A 339 20.12 28.93 10.04
N VAL A 340 20.85 28.81 11.15
CA VAL A 340 20.62 29.62 12.36
C VAL A 340 20.96 31.09 12.14
N GLU A 341 22.07 31.38 11.44
CA GLU A 341 22.47 32.76 11.10
C GLU A 341 21.42 33.44 10.21
N LEU A 342 21.02 32.80 9.12
CA LEU A 342 20.05 33.31 8.15
C LEU A 342 18.65 33.54 8.74
N THR A 343 18.29 32.80 9.80
CA THR A 343 17.01 32.94 10.50
C THR A 343 17.10 33.76 11.78
N HIS A 344 18.29 34.28 12.13
CA HIS A 344 18.55 35.00 13.37
C HIS A 344 18.09 34.22 14.62
N GLY A 345 18.41 32.92 14.68
CA GLY A 345 18.05 32.05 15.81
C GLY A 345 16.65 31.44 15.76
N LYS A 346 15.85 31.74 14.72
CA LYS A 346 14.45 31.29 14.60
C LYS A 346 14.25 30.16 13.61
N LEU A 347 15.25 29.28 13.46
CA LEU A 347 15.19 28.17 12.53
C LEU A 347 14.11 27.17 12.96
N GLY A 348 13.10 26.92 12.11
CA GLY A 348 11.99 26.06 12.46
C GLY A 348 12.36 24.58 12.59
N ALA A 349 13.06 24.04 11.59
CA ALA A 349 13.51 22.66 11.62
C ALA A 349 14.71 22.39 10.69
N VAL A 350 15.47 21.36 11.01
CA VAL A 350 16.51 20.76 10.17
C VAL A 350 16.16 19.31 9.84
N ARG A 351 16.59 18.84 8.66
CA ARG A 351 16.41 17.46 8.20
C ARG A 351 17.75 16.79 7.95
N LEU A 352 17.91 15.58 8.49
CA LEU A 352 19.05 14.68 8.27
C LEU A 352 18.58 13.47 7.46
N ASP A 353 19.24 13.14 6.35
CA ASP A 353 18.87 12.04 5.43
C ASP A 353 19.87 10.86 5.39
N SER A 354 21.09 11.07 5.87
CA SER A 354 22.22 10.14 5.72
C SER A 354 23.12 10.09 6.97
N GLY A 355 24.02 9.10 7.06
CA GLY A 355 24.98 8.97 8.17
C GLY A 355 24.48 8.17 9.37
N ASP A 356 25.21 8.23 10.49
CA ASP A 356 24.74 7.69 11.78
C ASP A 356 23.76 8.69 12.39
N LEU A 357 22.49 8.48 12.08
CA LEU A 357 21.40 9.40 12.40
C LEU A 357 21.22 9.62 13.91
N ALA A 358 21.59 8.65 14.75
CA ALA A 358 21.45 8.79 16.21
C ALA A 358 22.55 9.70 16.78
N VAL A 359 23.78 9.49 16.33
CA VAL A 359 24.94 10.31 16.71
C VAL A 359 24.76 11.73 16.17
N GLN A 360 24.48 11.87 14.88
CA GLN A 360 24.32 13.17 14.25
C GLN A 360 23.15 13.98 14.81
N ALA A 361 22.01 13.35 15.14
CA ALA A 361 20.92 14.08 15.79
C ALA A 361 21.35 14.66 17.14
N SER A 362 22.19 13.94 17.89
CA SER A 362 22.72 14.41 19.18
C SER A 362 23.71 15.56 19.00
N GLU A 363 24.64 15.44 18.05
CA GLU A 363 25.61 16.50 17.71
C GLU A 363 24.91 17.77 17.19
N VAL A 364 23.91 17.62 16.33
CA VAL A 364 23.11 18.73 15.81
C VAL A 364 22.30 19.39 16.92
N ARG A 365 21.74 18.62 17.87
CA ARG A 365 21.03 19.18 19.03
C ARG A 365 21.97 20.02 19.90
N GLU A 366 23.15 19.51 20.24
CA GLU A 366 24.15 20.24 21.01
C GLU A 366 24.60 21.52 20.30
N LEU A 367 24.81 21.45 18.98
CA LEU A 367 25.16 22.60 18.17
C LEU A 367 24.06 23.66 18.17
N LEU A 368 22.81 23.29 17.89
CA LEU A 368 21.67 24.19 17.90
C LEU A 368 21.50 24.86 19.28
N ASP A 369 21.68 24.12 20.37
CA ASP A 369 21.60 24.64 21.73
C ASP A 369 22.73 25.64 22.02
N SER A 370 23.96 25.35 21.57
CA SER A 370 25.10 26.26 21.70
C SER A 370 24.91 27.58 20.95
N LEU A 371 24.10 27.57 19.89
CA LEU A 371 23.73 28.73 19.08
C LEU A 371 22.47 29.45 19.60
N GLY A 372 21.84 28.94 20.66
CA GLY A 372 20.60 29.48 21.22
C GLY A 372 19.32 29.12 20.46
N ALA A 373 19.39 28.21 19.49
CA ALA A 373 18.27 27.73 18.67
C ALA A 373 17.61 26.48 19.29
N THR A 374 17.25 26.56 20.58
CA THR A 374 16.77 25.42 21.38
C THR A 374 15.44 24.85 20.91
N ASP A 375 14.61 25.66 20.24
CA ASP A 375 13.28 25.26 19.76
C ASP A 375 13.29 24.64 18.35
N THR A 376 14.43 24.67 17.65
CA THR A 376 14.57 24.09 16.31
C THR A 376 14.34 22.59 16.33
N ARG A 377 13.42 22.08 15.49
CA ARG A 377 13.12 20.64 15.42
C ARG A 377 14.14 19.89 14.57
N ILE A 378 14.43 18.64 14.93
CA ILE A 378 15.25 17.72 14.15
C ILE A 378 14.34 16.66 13.54
N ILE A 379 14.26 16.63 12.22
CA ILE A 379 13.51 15.62 11.45
C ILE A 379 14.52 14.67 10.83
N VAL A 380 14.29 13.36 10.96
CA VAL A 380 15.15 12.35 10.35
C VAL A 380 14.39 11.68 9.21
N THR A 381 15.00 11.64 8.04
CA THR A 381 14.52 10.89 6.88
C THR A 381 15.56 9.85 6.52
N SER A 382 15.12 8.64 6.18
CA SER A 382 16.00 7.59 5.63
C SER A 382 15.13 6.41 5.23
N ASP A 383 15.74 5.26 4.94
CA ASP A 383 15.03 4.00 4.81
C ASP A 383 14.63 3.40 6.16
N LEU A 384 13.96 4.20 6.99
CA LEU A 384 13.61 3.89 8.37
C LEU A 384 12.55 2.78 8.46
N ASP A 385 12.88 1.67 9.11
CA ASP A 385 11.89 0.72 9.60
C ASP A 385 11.52 0.98 11.07
N GLU A 386 10.57 0.21 11.61
CA GLU A 386 10.18 0.31 13.01
C GLU A 386 11.32 0.03 14.02
N TRP A 387 12.36 -0.72 13.63
CA TRP A 387 13.50 -1.03 14.49
C TRP A 387 14.43 0.16 14.60
N GLN A 388 14.71 0.80 13.46
CA GLN A 388 15.49 2.02 13.41
C GLN A 388 14.78 3.17 14.10
N ILE A 389 13.46 3.30 13.94
CA ILE A 389 12.66 4.29 14.69
C ILE A 389 12.79 4.04 16.21
N ALA A 390 12.72 2.80 16.66
CA ALA A 390 12.88 2.47 18.07
C ALA A 390 14.28 2.80 18.60
N LEU A 391 15.34 2.54 17.81
CA LEU A 391 16.72 2.94 18.15
C LEU A 391 16.86 4.46 18.26
N LEU A 392 16.24 5.21 17.34
CA LEU A 392 16.20 6.68 17.36
C LEU A 392 15.30 7.25 18.47
N GLY A 393 14.55 6.42 19.20
CA GLY A 393 13.68 6.86 20.28
C GLY A 393 14.43 7.64 21.38
N GLN A 394 15.71 7.30 21.62
CA GLN A 394 16.56 7.96 22.62
C GLN A 394 17.33 9.16 22.07
N ALA A 395 17.39 9.33 20.74
CA ALA A 395 18.01 10.48 20.10
C ALA A 395 17.05 11.70 20.17
N PRO A 396 17.57 12.94 20.13
CA PRO A 396 16.77 14.17 20.17
C PRO A 396 16.06 14.46 18.83
N VAL A 397 15.34 13.47 18.31
CA VAL A 397 14.58 13.53 17.06
C VAL A 397 13.14 13.92 17.37
N ASN A 398 12.59 14.86 16.60
CA ASN A 398 11.22 15.36 16.76
C ASN A 398 10.23 14.71 15.80
N GLY A 399 10.68 14.08 14.72
CA GLY A 399 9.80 13.40 13.76
C GLY A 399 10.58 12.59 12.72
N TYR A 400 9.86 11.73 12.02
CA TYR A 400 10.43 10.76 11.08
C TYR A 400 9.77 10.90 9.71
N GLY A 401 10.54 10.93 8.63
CA GLY A 401 10.04 10.69 7.28
C GLY A 401 10.45 9.31 6.80
N VAL A 402 9.47 8.52 6.36
CA VAL A 402 9.65 7.10 6.07
C VAL A 402 9.30 6.80 4.61
N GLY A 403 10.23 6.15 3.91
CA GLY A 403 10.14 5.85 2.48
C GLY A 403 9.87 4.37 2.16
N THR A 404 10.90 3.69 1.62
CA THR A 404 10.81 2.34 1.04
C THR A 404 10.28 1.32 2.03
N GLN A 405 10.81 1.30 3.26
CA GLN A 405 10.38 0.34 4.28
C GLN A 405 8.89 0.42 4.59
N LEU A 406 8.25 1.59 4.47
CA LEU A 406 6.81 1.69 4.67
C LEU A 406 6.02 1.12 3.50
N VAL A 407 6.30 1.59 2.29
CA VAL A 407 5.52 1.24 1.08
C VAL A 407 5.74 -0.20 0.62
N THR A 408 6.84 -0.83 1.06
CA THR A 408 7.10 -2.27 0.84
C THR A 408 6.61 -3.14 1.99
N GLY A 409 5.82 -2.58 2.92
CA GLY A 409 5.28 -3.29 4.06
C GLY A 409 6.36 -3.84 4.96
N SER A 410 7.45 -3.10 5.20
CA SER A 410 8.58 -3.43 6.09
C SER A 410 9.08 -4.87 5.87
N GLY A 411 9.51 -5.14 4.62
CA GLY A 411 9.97 -6.45 4.17
C GLY A 411 8.87 -7.49 3.91
N ALA A 412 7.59 -7.16 4.09
CA ALA A 412 6.45 -8.02 3.81
C ALA A 412 5.42 -7.27 2.93
N PRO A 413 5.60 -7.22 1.60
CA PRO A 413 4.78 -6.41 0.70
C PRO A 413 3.35 -6.93 0.51
N THR A 414 3.02 -8.07 1.12
CA THR A 414 1.69 -8.68 1.09
C THR A 414 1.41 -9.37 2.41
N CYS A 415 0.16 -9.32 2.87
CA CYS A 415 -0.31 -10.07 4.03
C CYS A 415 -0.55 -11.57 3.76
N SER A 416 -0.32 -12.05 2.52
CA SER A 416 -0.57 -13.44 2.11
C SER A 416 -1.99 -13.93 2.43
N MET A 417 -2.96 -13.02 2.37
CA MET A 417 -4.38 -13.30 2.50
C MET A 417 -4.85 -14.14 1.32
N VAL A 418 -5.90 -14.92 1.54
CA VAL A 418 -6.54 -15.75 0.53
C VAL A 418 -8.05 -15.60 0.59
N TYR A 419 -8.68 -15.76 -0.57
CA TYR A 419 -10.12 -15.75 -0.75
C TYR A 419 -10.59 -17.15 -1.09
N LYS A 420 -11.54 -17.73 -0.36
CA LYS A 420 -11.90 -19.15 -0.53
C LYS A 420 -13.39 -19.38 -0.36
N LEU A 421 -13.98 -20.20 -1.23
CA LEU A 421 -15.30 -20.77 -1.02
C LEU A 421 -15.28 -21.66 0.24
N VAL A 422 -16.11 -21.34 1.22
CA VAL A 422 -16.19 -22.05 2.50
C VAL A 422 -17.54 -22.70 2.73
N ALA A 423 -18.60 -22.25 2.07
CA ALA A 423 -19.90 -22.90 2.10
C ALA A 423 -20.66 -22.69 0.79
N ARG A 424 -21.56 -23.60 0.46
CA ARG A 424 -22.47 -23.49 -0.70
C ARG A 424 -23.84 -24.10 -0.37
N ALA A 425 -24.90 -23.66 -1.02
CA ALA A 425 -26.22 -24.27 -0.83
C ALA A 425 -26.29 -25.72 -1.35
N GLN A 426 -27.05 -26.56 -0.65
CA GLN A 426 -27.33 -27.96 -1.06
C GLN A 426 -28.39 -28.08 -2.17
N GLY A 427 -29.06 -26.99 -2.52
CA GLY A 427 -30.08 -26.93 -3.57
C GLY A 427 -30.32 -25.50 -4.03
N ASP A 428 -31.26 -25.32 -4.96
CA ASP A 428 -31.50 -24.05 -5.64
C ASP A 428 -32.57 -23.19 -4.94
N GLU A 429 -33.25 -23.74 -3.94
CA GLU A 429 -34.24 -23.01 -3.14
C GLU A 429 -33.58 -21.84 -2.37
N PRO A 430 -34.25 -20.67 -2.24
CA PRO A 430 -33.69 -19.51 -1.56
C PRO A 430 -33.18 -19.79 -0.14
N ASP A 431 -33.87 -20.66 0.60
CA ASP A 431 -33.55 -21.01 1.99
C ASP A 431 -32.82 -22.35 2.12
N ALA A 432 -32.27 -22.89 1.02
CA ALA A 432 -31.52 -24.14 1.06
C ALA A 432 -30.37 -24.05 2.07
N PRO A 433 -30.16 -25.09 2.89
CA PRO A 433 -29.11 -25.10 3.91
C PRO A 433 -27.73 -25.03 3.24
N LEU A 434 -26.81 -24.34 3.91
CA LEU A 434 -25.41 -24.25 3.48
C LEU A 434 -24.64 -25.49 3.92
N GLU A 435 -23.98 -26.13 2.96
CA GLU A 435 -23.00 -27.20 3.18
C GLU A 435 -21.59 -26.57 3.34
N PRO A 436 -20.91 -26.81 4.47
CA PRO A 436 -19.50 -26.46 4.64
C PRO A 436 -18.62 -27.17 3.60
N VAL A 437 -17.73 -26.42 2.96
CA VAL A 437 -16.77 -26.95 1.99
C VAL A 437 -15.35 -26.51 2.34
N ALA A 438 -14.39 -27.39 2.09
CA ALA A 438 -12.99 -27.12 2.36
C ALA A 438 -12.10 -27.83 1.35
N LYS A 439 -11.02 -27.16 0.94
CA LYS A 439 -9.95 -27.81 0.18
C LYS A 439 -9.15 -28.72 1.12
N LYS A 440 -9.14 -30.02 0.87
CA LYS A 440 -8.23 -30.96 1.53
C LYS A 440 -6.83 -30.78 0.93
N SER A 441 -5.87 -30.38 1.76
CA SER A 441 -4.45 -30.43 1.42
C SER A 441 -3.63 -30.78 2.66
N THR A 442 -2.54 -31.52 2.49
CA THR A 442 -1.70 -32.05 3.59
C THR A 442 -1.03 -30.98 4.45
N SER A 443 -1.01 -29.72 4.01
CA SER A 443 -0.30 -28.63 4.70
C SER A 443 -1.10 -27.33 4.89
N LYS A 444 -2.33 -27.24 4.37
CA LYS A 444 -3.20 -26.04 4.46
C LYS A 444 -4.68 -26.46 4.52
N THR A 445 -5.15 -26.81 5.71
CA THR A 445 -6.58 -27.09 5.93
C THR A 445 -7.32 -25.76 6.06
N THR A 446 -8.22 -25.46 5.12
CA THR A 446 -9.22 -24.39 5.30
C THR A 446 -10.36 -24.94 6.14
N VAL A 447 -10.83 -24.20 7.14
CA VAL A 447 -12.05 -24.56 7.90
C VAL A 447 -13.26 -24.15 7.07
N GLY A 448 -14.15 -25.09 6.77
CA GLY A 448 -15.39 -24.84 6.02
C GLY A 448 -16.47 -24.19 6.89
N GLY A 449 -17.54 -23.73 6.26
CA GLY A 449 -18.69 -23.10 6.90
C GLY A 449 -18.56 -21.58 6.97
N ARG A 450 -19.73 -20.92 7.02
CA ARG A 450 -19.87 -19.47 7.18
C ARG A 450 -19.44 -19.07 8.58
N LYS A 451 -18.41 -18.23 8.71
CA LYS A 451 -17.86 -17.83 10.02
C LYS A 451 -18.39 -16.50 10.52
N PHE A 452 -18.47 -16.36 11.82
CA PHE A 452 -18.72 -15.13 12.56
C PHE A 452 -17.52 -14.86 13.48
N ALA A 453 -17.24 -13.60 13.80
CA ALA A 453 -16.05 -13.25 14.56
C ALA A 453 -16.36 -12.27 15.70
N LEU A 454 -15.77 -12.57 16.86
CA LEU A 454 -15.88 -11.82 18.10
C LEU A 454 -14.48 -11.58 18.69
N ARG A 455 -14.21 -10.38 19.19
CA ARG A 455 -13.01 -10.08 19.98
C ARG A 455 -13.34 -10.32 21.45
N ARG A 456 -12.65 -11.30 22.06
CA ARG A 456 -12.76 -11.55 23.50
C ARG A 456 -11.85 -10.62 24.29
N LEU A 457 -12.40 -9.95 25.30
CA LEU A 457 -11.66 -9.05 26.18
C LEU A 457 -11.66 -9.55 27.63
N ASP A 458 -10.57 -9.32 28.36
CA ASP A 458 -10.52 -9.55 29.82
C ASP A 458 -11.29 -8.45 30.58
N ASP A 459 -11.43 -8.62 31.91
CA ASP A 459 -12.07 -7.63 32.80
C ASP A 459 -11.39 -6.23 32.79
N ARG A 460 -10.19 -6.13 32.21
CA ARG A 460 -9.41 -4.89 32.09
C ARG A 460 -9.51 -4.28 30.69
N GLY A 461 -10.27 -4.88 29.79
CA GLY A 461 -10.42 -4.45 28.40
C GLY A 461 -9.24 -4.81 27.51
N VAL A 462 -8.42 -5.80 27.88
CA VAL A 462 -7.31 -6.31 27.07
C VAL A 462 -7.78 -7.52 26.27
N ALA A 463 -7.48 -7.55 24.97
CA ALA A 463 -7.84 -8.65 24.10
C ALA A 463 -7.15 -9.97 24.51
N GLU A 464 -7.94 -11.03 24.60
CA GLU A 464 -7.49 -12.38 24.94
C GLU A 464 -7.55 -13.34 23.76
N ALA A 465 -8.53 -13.21 22.85
CA ALA A 465 -8.68 -14.08 21.68
C ALA A 465 -9.55 -13.45 20.58
N GLU A 466 -9.40 -13.93 19.35
CA GLU A 466 -10.46 -13.86 18.34
C GLU A 466 -11.27 -15.15 18.38
N VAL A 467 -12.54 -15.07 18.75
CA VAL A 467 -13.46 -16.22 18.83
C VAL A 467 -14.27 -16.30 17.56
N ILE A 468 -14.20 -17.45 16.88
CA ILE A 468 -14.78 -17.70 15.57
C ILE A 468 -15.90 -18.74 15.68
N GLY A 469 -17.13 -18.34 15.41
CA GLY A 469 -18.29 -19.23 15.34
C GLY A 469 -18.51 -19.71 13.92
N ILE A 470 -18.94 -20.96 13.72
CA ILE A 470 -19.20 -21.55 12.40
C ILE A 470 -20.69 -21.86 12.29
N GLY A 471 -21.37 -21.25 11.32
CA GLY A 471 -22.82 -21.36 11.13
C GLY A 471 -23.65 -20.49 12.07
N SER A 472 -23.11 -20.12 13.23
CA SER A 472 -23.74 -19.24 14.22
C SER A 472 -22.76 -18.21 14.79
N GLN A 473 -23.32 -17.11 15.30
CA GLN A 473 -22.60 -16.09 16.06
C GLN A 473 -22.07 -16.72 17.38
N PRO A 474 -20.79 -16.50 17.76
CA PRO A 474 -20.33 -16.80 19.11
C PRO A 474 -21.16 -16.08 20.17
N ASP A 475 -21.39 -16.74 21.29
CA ASP A 475 -21.88 -16.07 22.49
C ASP A 475 -20.78 -15.15 23.04
N GLY A 476 -21.08 -13.85 23.05
CA GLY A 476 -20.26 -12.84 23.72
C GLY A 476 -20.67 -12.66 25.17
N ASP A 477 -19.78 -12.04 25.94
CA ASP A 477 -20.08 -11.54 27.28
C ASP A 477 -20.51 -10.05 27.26
N TRP A 478 -20.26 -9.30 28.33
CA TRP A 478 -20.71 -7.92 28.48
C TRP A 478 -19.79 -6.88 27.81
N ASN A 479 -18.54 -7.23 27.48
CA ASN A 479 -17.53 -6.34 26.89
C ASN A 479 -16.90 -6.87 25.60
N ASP A 480 -17.18 -8.12 25.21
CA ASP A 480 -16.79 -8.66 23.92
C ASP A 480 -17.36 -7.83 22.75
N ARG A 481 -16.62 -7.78 21.64
CA ARG A 481 -16.97 -6.98 20.46
C ARG A 481 -17.16 -7.82 19.22
N GLU A 482 -18.27 -7.62 18.51
CA GLU A 482 -18.44 -8.16 17.17
C GLU A 482 -17.47 -7.50 16.20
N LEU A 483 -16.87 -8.29 15.32
CA LEU A 483 -15.84 -7.83 14.38
C LEU A 483 -16.34 -7.69 12.94
N LEU A 484 -17.44 -8.37 12.60
CA LEU A 484 -18.02 -8.33 11.25
C LEU A 484 -19.06 -7.21 11.15
N LEU A 485 -18.70 -6.13 10.45
CA LEU A 485 -19.60 -5.05 10.11
C LEU A 485 -20.22 -5.30 8.72
N PRO A 486 -21.49 -4.91 8.49
CA PRO A 486 -22.07 -4.94 7.16
C PRO A 486 -21.35 -3.90 6.27
N LEU A 487 -20.84 -4.36 5.13
CA LEU A 487 -20.13 -3.53 4.16
C LEU A 487 -20.97 -3.32 2.89
N VAL A 488 -21.62 -4.39 2.43
CA VAL A 488 -22.59 -4.39 1.33
C VAL A 488 -23.81 -5.19 1.79
N GLN A 489 -25.00 -4.67 1.54
CA GLN A 489 -26.26 -5.35 1.82
C GLN A 489 -27.11 -5.37 0.54
N ASP A 490 -27.40 -6.55 0.04
CA ASP A 490 -28.23 -6.77 -1.15
C ASP A 490 -27.77 -5.92 -2.36
N GLY A 491 -26.45 -5.88 -2.58
CA GLY A 491 -25.78 -5.10 -3.63
C GLY A 491 -25.58 -3.62 -3.32
N ALA A 492 -26.17 -3.08 -2.25
CA ALA A 492 -26.00 -1.68 -1.84
C ALA A 492 -24.83 -1.52 -0.87
N ILE A 493 -23.93 -0.57 -1.12
CA ILE A 493 -22.82 -0.27 -0.22
C ILE A 493 -23.35 0.47 1.01
N VAL A 494 -23.13 -0.12 2.19
CA VAL A 494 -23.59 0.42 3.49
C VAL A 494 -22.43 0.69 4.47
N GLY A 495 -21.23 0.15 4.20
CA GLY A 495 -20.06 0.28 5.08
C GLY A 495 -19.09 1.41 4.72
N ARG A 496 -19.51 2.44 3.98
CA ARG A 496 -18.65 3.62 3.73
C ARG A 496 -18.43 4.37 5.03
N GLU A 497 -17.18 4.73 5.27
CA GLU A 497 -16.79 5.53 6.44
C GLU A 497 -15.72 6.56 6.09
N ASP A 498 -15.64 7.60 6.91
CA ASP A 498 -14.58 8.59 6.83
C ASP A 498 -13.24 8.00 7.27
N LEU A 499 -12.14 8.46 6.66
CA LEU A 499 -10.79 8.01 7.03
C LEU A 499 -10.44 8.31 8.50
N SER A 500 -11.02 9.33 9.10
CA SER A 500 -10.87 9.62 10.53
C SER A 500 -11.44 8.50 11.39
N ALA A 501 -12.62 7.96 11.04
CA ALA A 501 -13.23 6.85 11.76
C ALA A 501 -12.36 5.59 11.70
N ALA A 502 -11.78 5.28 10.53
CA ALA A 502 -10.82 4.19 10.37
C ALA A 502 -9.55 4.39 11.22
N ARG A 503 -9.03 5.62 11.28
CA ARG A 503 -7.87 5.97 12.10
C ARG A 503 -8.16 5.87 13.59
N ASP A 504 -9.32 6.32 14.03
CA ASP A 504 -9.75 6.23 15.43
C ASP A 504 -9.96 4.78 15.85
N ARG A 505 -10.55 3.96 14.96
CA ARG A 505 -10.66 2.50 15.15
C ARG A 505 -9.30 1.85 15.28
N HIS A 506 -8.33 2.21 14.44
CA HIS A 506 -6.96 1.70 14.55
C HIS A 506 -6.34 2.00 15.91
N GLN A 507 -6.46 3.23 16.40
CA GLN A 507 -5.94 3.60 17.71
C GLN A 507 -6.61 2.81 18.83
N ALA A 508 -7.93 2.68 18.81
CA ALA A 508 -8.69 1.92 19.81
C ALA A 508 -8.33 0.43 19.78
N SER A 509 -8.42 -0.20 18.60
CA SER A 509 -8.11 -1.63 18.43
C SER A 509 -6.68 -1.98 18.81
N ARG A 510 -5.70 -1.13 18.46
CA ARG A 510 -4.31 -1.35 18.89
C ARG A 510 -4.12 -1.20 20.40
N ALA A 511 -4.87 -0.30 21.05
CA ALA A 511 -4.80 -0.09 22.50
C ALA A 511 -5.39 -1.25 23.30
N GLU A 512 -6.34 -1.99 22.73
CA GLU A 512 -6.92 -3.21 23.31
C GLU A 512 -5.91 -4.37 23.35
N LEU A 513 -4.85 -4.35 22.53
CA LEU A 513 -3.92 -5.48 22.44
C LEU A 513 -2.98 -5.61 23.66
N PRO A 514 -2.54 -6.84 24.00
CA PRO A 514 -1.56 -7.06 25.05
C PRO A 514 -0.29 -6.24 24.84
N ARG A 515 0.30 -5.70 25.91
CA ARG A 515 1.56 -4.90 25.88
C ARG A 515 2.72 -5.56 25.13
N ALA A 516 2.67 -6.88 24.95
CA ALA A 516 3.61 -7.63 24.13
C ALA A 516 3.70 -7.10 22.68
N ILE A 517 2.72 -6.37 22.14
CA ILE A 517 2.80 -5.74 20.82
C ILE A 517 3.96 -4.74 20.68
N ALA A 518 4.41 -4.14 21.78
CA ALA A 518 5.54 -3.21 21.80
C ALA A 518 6.90 -3.91 21.90
N LYS A 519 6.93 -5.24 22.06
CA LYS A 519 8.19 -5.99 22.08
C LYS A 519 8.79 -5.99 20.68
N MET A 520 9.99 -5.45 20.57
CA MET A 520 10.76 -5.48 19.33
C MET A 520 11.09 -6.92 18.93
N SER A 521 11.57 -7.78 19.84
CA SER A 521 11.91 -9.18 19.52
C SER A 521 10.82 -9.89 18.70
N ARG A 522 11.23 -10.61 17.64
CA ARG A 522 10.36 -11.47 16.83
C ARG A 522 9.47 -12.32 17.74
N GLY A 523 8.21 -12.48 17.36
CA GLY A 523 7.31 -13.40 18.06
C GLY A 523 6.08 -13.76 17.26
N GLU A 524 5.24 -14.54 17.92
CA GLU A 524 3.97 -15.05 17.40
C GLU A 524 2.82 -14.04 17.60
N PRO A 525 1.67 -14.25 16.94
CA PRO A 525 0.42 -13.56 17.23
C PRO A 525 0.19 -13.37 18.74
N VAL A 526 -0.15 -12.15 19.17
CA VAL A 526 -0.30 -11.84 20.61
C VAL A 526 -1.55 -12.40 21.25
N ILE A 527 -2.56 -12.72 20.45
CA ILE A 527 -3.75 -13.45 20.88
C ILE A 527 -4.01 -14.61 19.90
N PRO A 528 -4.54 -15.74 20.38
CA PRO A 528 -4.97 -16.84 19.52
C PRO A 528 -6.29 -16.54 18.81
N THR A 529 -6.50 -17.26 17.70
CA THR A 529 -7.81 -17.40 17.05
C THR A 529 -8.39 -18.75 17.45
N VAL A 530 -9.57 -18.75 18.09
CA VAL A 530 -10.24 -19.92 18.65
C VAL A 530 -11.51 -20.19 17.84
N TYR A 531 -11.60 -21.37 17.24
CA TYR A 531 -12.81 -21.82 16.55
C TYR A 531 -13.72 -22.54 17.55
N LEU A 532 -14.98 -22.12 17.65
CA LEU A 532 -16.01 -22.84 18.38
C LEU A 532 -16.43 -24.04 17.54
N ASP A 533 -16.34 -25.23 18.13
CA ASP A 533 -16.66 -26.48 17.45
C ASP A 533 -18.17 -26.55 17.19
N PRO A 534 -18.63 -26.69 15.93
CA PRO A 534 -20.05 -26.83 15.63
C PRO A 534 -20.70 -28.07 16.27
N ASP A 535 -19.91 -29.05 16.74
CA ASP A 535 -20.41 -30.29 17.35
C ASP A 535 -20.33 -30.34 18.90
N ALA A 536 -19.86 -29.28 19.57
CA ALA A 536 -19.65 -29.31 21.04
C ALA A 536 -20.94 -29.29 21.87
N ASP A 537 -22.08 -28.89 21.31
CA ASP A 537 -23.37 -28.81 22.02
C ASP A 537 -24.24 -30.09 21.93
N HIS A 538 -23.66 -31.20 21.46
CA HIS A 538 -24.37 -32.49 21.35
C HIS A 538 -23.71 -33.65 22.12
N ALA A 539 -22.81 -33.36 23.07
CA ALA A 539 -22.15 -34.36 23.93
C ALA A 539 -22.78 -34.53 25.32
#